data_AF-A0A514EBK7-F1
#
_entry.id   AF-A0A514EBK7-F1
#
_cell.length_a   1.000
_cell.length_b   1.000
_cell.length_c   1.000
_cell.angle_alpha   90.00
_cell.angle_beta   90.00
_cell.angle_gamma   90.00
#
_symmetry.space_group_name_H-M   'P 1'
#
loop_
_entity.id
_entity.type
_entity.pdbx_description
1 polymer ?
#
loop_
_entity_poly.entity_id
_entity_poly.type
_entity_poly.pdbx_seq_one_letter_code
_entity_poly.pdbx_strand_id
1 'polypeptide(L)'
;MADQMPSSPPVAAELALVGRYGELMDSAALVEFFKFPNERALGRAAVKDGFPVPVFRLARRNGWFARTRDVAAWLIQLTPPSP
;
A
#
# COMPACT_ATOMS: atom_id res chain seq x y z
N MET A 1 1.13 32.60 18.22
CA MET A 1 1.75 31.88 17.08
C MET A 1 0.81 30.76 16.71
N ALA A 2 0.19 30.88 15.54
CA ALA A 2 -0.94 30.07 15.11
C ALA A 2 -0.48 28.73 14.51
N ASP A 3 -1.29 27.70 14.76
CA ASP A 3 -1.60 26.58 13.88
C ASP A 3 -0.44 25.71 13.36
N GLN A 4 -0.13 24.65 14.11
CA GLN A 4 0.38 23.40 13.51
C GLN A 4 -0.65 22.30 13.76
N MET A 5 -1.79 22.38 13.06
CA MET A 5 -2.49 21.15 12.69
C MET A 5 -1.61 20.42 11.67
N PRO A 6 -1.27 19.13 11.86
CA PRO A 6 -0.86 18.31 10.74
C PRO A 6 -2.10 18.16 9.84
N SER A 7 -2.23 19.08 8.88
CA SER A 7 -3.29 19.11 7.90
C SER A 7 -3.34 17.77 7.16
N SER A 8 -4.43 17.05 7.41
CA SER A 8 -4.90 15.84 6.74
C SER A 8 -4.13 14.53 7.09
N PRO A 9 -4.75 13.61 7.87
CA PRO A 9 -4.23 12.25 8.08
C PRO A 9 -3.84 11.47 6.80
N PRO A 10 -4.47 11.67 5.61
CA PRO A 10 -4.07 10.93 4.41
C PRO A 10 -2.65 11.20 3.93
N VAL A 11 -2.18 12.44 3.99
CA VAL A 11 -0.85 12.80 3.47
C VAL A 11 0.26 12.24 4.37
N ALA A 12 0.04 12.23 5.68
CA ALA A 12 1.00 11.66 6.63
C ALA A 12 1.15 10.13 6.45
N ALA A 13 0.05 9.42 6.20
CA ALA A 13 0.08 7.98 5.97
C ALA A 13 0.84 7.62 4.68
N GLU A 14 0.61 8.35 3.59
CA GLU A 14 1.34 8.15 2.33
C GLU A 14 2.84 8.40 2.52
N LEU A 15 3.23 9.53 3.11
CA LEU A 15 4.63 9.86 3.36
C LEU A 15 5.33 8.83 4.26
N ALA A 16 4.64 8.32 5.29
CA ALA A 16 5.19 7.28 6.16
C ALA A 16 5.40 5.96 5.42
N LEU A 17 4.45 5.55 4.57
CA LEU A 17 4.58 4.33 3.77
C LEU A 17 5.66 4.48 2.69
N VAL A 18 5.73 5.62 2.02
CA VAL A 18 6.78 5.91 1.01
C VAL A 18 8.15 5.96 1.68
N GLY A 19 8.27 6.55 2.87
CA GLY A 19 9.53 6.55 3.63
C GLY A 19 10.01 5.14 4.00
N ARG A 20 9.09 4.19 4.25
CA ARG A 20 9.43 2.81 4.63
C ARG A 20 9.66 1.88 3.43
N TYR A 21 8.84 1.98 2.39
CA TYR A 21 8.84 1.03 1.28
C TYR A 21 9.28 1.63 -0.06
N GLY A 22 9.49 2.94 -0.13
CA GLY A 22 9.70 3.68 -1.37
C GLY A 22 8.41 3.93 -2.15
N GLU A 23 8.53 4.43 -3.38
CA GLU A 23 7.39 4.72 -4.27
C GLU A 23 6.60 3.46 -4.70
N LEU A 24 7.24 2.29 -4.63
CA LEU A 24 6.72 1.06 -5.21
C LEU A 24 7.04 -0.12 -4.30
N MET A 25 5.99 -0.77 -3.80
CA MET A 25 6.09 -1.95 -2.96
C MET A 25 6.27 -3.19 -3.83
N ASP A 26 7.29 -3.99 -3.51
CA ASP A 26 7.49 -5.30 -4.13
C ASP A 26 6.67 -6.40 -3.44
N SER A 27 6.80 -7.63 -3.94
CA SER A 27 6.05 -8.78 -3.41
C SER A 27 6.36 -9.09 -1.96
N ALA A 28 7.61 -8.93 -1.52
CA ALA A 28 8.00 -9.17 -0.14
C ALA A 28 7.35 -8.14 0.79
N ALA A 29 7.43 -6.85 0.42
CA ALA A 29 6.78 -5.76 1.15
C ALA A 29 5.25 -5.94 1.20
N LEU A 30 4.62 -6.33 0.09
CA LEU A 30 3.18 -6.59 0.03
C LEU A 30 2.77 -7.79 0.89
N VAL A 31 3.57 -8.86 0.89
CA VAL A 31 3.33 -10.04 1.75
C VAL A 31 3.44 -9.65 3.23
N GLU A 32 4.48 -8.90 3.62
CA GLU A 32 4.66 -8.42 4.99
C GLU A 32 3.51 -7.50 5.43
N PHE A 33 3.10 -6.60 4.54
CA PHE A 33 2.10 -5.58 4.82
C PHE A 33 0.68 -6.17 4.95
N PHE A 34 0.25 -6.95 3.96
CA PHE A 34 -1.07 -7.59 3.97
C PHE A 34 -1.11 -8.91 4.77
N LYS A 35 0.01 -9.29 5.40
CA LYS A 35 0.15 -10.53 6.21
C LYS A 35 -0.21 -11.80 5.43
N PHE A 36 0.18 -11.85 4.16
CA PHE A 36 0.08 -13.09 3.40
C PHE A 36 1.09 -14.13 3.91
N PRO A 37 0.80 -15.43 3.78
CA PRO A 37 1.73 -16.47 4.20
C PRO A 37 2.96 -16.59 3.29
N ASN A 38 2.86 -16.17 2.02
CA ASN A 38 3.94 -16.16 1.04
C ASN A 38 3.55 -15.42 -0.25
N GLU A 39 4.52 -15.20 -1.14
CA GLU A 39 4.32 -14.53 -2.44
C GLU A 39 3.38 -15.28 -3.38
N ARG A 40 3.28 -16.62 -3.29
CA ARG A 40 2.34 -17.39 -4.12
C ARG A 40 0.89 -17.10 -3.71
N ALA A 41 0.63 -16.92 -2.42
CA ALA A 41 -0.67 -16.52 -1.91
C ALA A 41 -1.03 -15.09 -2.36
N LEU A 42 -0.07 -14.16 -2.31
CA LEU A 42 -0.22 -12.83 -2.90
C LEU A 42 -0.57 -12.94 -4.39
N GLY A 43 0.17 -13.75 -5.15
CA GLY A 43 -0.07 -13.90 -6.57
C GLY A 43 -1.43 -14.51 -6.91
N ARG A 44 -1.94 -15.44 -6.11
CA ARG A 44 -3.32 -15.94 -6.27
C ARG A 44 -4.36 -14.86 -5.97
N ALA A 45 -4.12 -14.03 -4.95
CA ALA A 45 -5.00 -12.91 -4.64
C ALA A 45 -4.96 -11.83 -5.73
N ALA A 46 -3.78 -11.53 -6.29
CA ALA A 46 -3.57 -10.55 -7.34
C ALA A 46 -4.31 -10.86 -8.65
N VAL A 47 -4.50 -12.15 -8.97
CA VAL A 47 -5.22 -12.60 -10.17
C VAL A 47 -6.73 -12.72 -9.92
N LYS A 48 -7.16 -12.68 -8.66
CA LYS A 48 -8.58 -12.78 -8.29
C LYS A 48 -9.21 -11.39 -8.23
N ASP A 49 -10.38 -11.22 -8.83
CA ASP A 49 -11.22 -10.03 -8.64
C ASP A 49 -11.61 -9.91 -7.16
N GLY A 50 -10.98 -8.97 -6.46
CA GLY A 50 -11.18 -8.77 -5.02
C GLY A 50 -9.94 -8.34 -4.24
N PHE A 51 -8.77 -8.21 -4.89
CA PHE A 51 -7.63 -7.58 -4.23
C PHE A 51 -7.88 -6.07 -4.08
N PRO A 52 -7.71 -5.49 -2.87
CA PRO A 52 -8.18 -4.13 -2.57
C PRO A 52 -7.39 -3.01 -3.25
N VAL A 53 -6.19 -3.31 -3.75
CA VAL A 53 -5.29 -2.34 -4.37
C VAL A 53 -4.85 -2.85 -5.74
N PRO A 54 -4.60 -1.98 -6.72
CA PRO A 54 -4.11 -2.40 -8.02
C PRO A 54 -2.70 -2.99 -7.89
N VAL A 55 -2.55 -4.22 -8.33
CA VAL A 55 -1.27 -4.92 -8.42
C VAL A 55 -0.94 -5.24 -9.87
N PHE A 56 0.32 -5.12 -10.21
CA PHE A 56 0.81 -5.32 -11.56
C PHE A 56 2.16 -6.00 -11.56
N ARG A 57 2.55 -6.49 -12.74
CA ARG A 57 3.86 -7.07 -12.98
C ARG A 57 4.68 -6.10 -13.83
N LEU A 58 5.95 -5.96 -13.50
CA LEU A 58 6.89 -5.17 -14.28
C LEU A 58 7.61 -6.07 -15.29
N ALA A 59 7.71 -5.62 -16.53
CA ALA A 59 8.53 -6.31 -17.52
C ALA A 59 9.97 -6.40 -17.01
N ARG A 60 10.56 -7.60 -17.07
CA ARG A 60 11.91 -7.94 -16.58
C ARG A 60 12.11 -7.93 -15.06
N ARG A 61 11.05 -7.81 -14.25
CA ARG A 61 11.14 -8.05 -12.80
C ARG A 61 10.18 -9.16 -12.40
N ASN A 62 10.68 -10.08 -11.59
CA ASN A 62 9.85 -11.14 -11.02
C ASN A 62 9.04 -10.58 -9.85
N GLY A 63 7.85 -11.11 -9.66
CA GLY A 63 6.93 -10.70 -8.59
C GLY A 63 5.83 -9.72 -9.03
N TRP A 64 4.93 -9.51 -8.08
CA TRP A 64 3.88 -8.51 -8.05
C TRP A 64 4.36 -7.24 -7.38
N PHE A 65 3.85 -6.11 -7.88
CA PHE A 65 4.15 -4.79 -7.39
C PHE A 65 2.86 -4.00 -7.22
N ALA A 66 2.86 -3.06 -6.28
CA ALA A 66 1.82 -2.05 -6.14
C ALA A 66 2.48 -0.68 -5.92
N ARG A 67 1.81 0.39 -6.33
CA ARG A 67 2.28 1.73 -5.96
C ARG A 67 1.93 1.98 -4.51
N THR A 68 2.89 2.51 -3.76
CA THR A 68 2.73 2.77 -2.33
C THR A 68 1.58 3.73 -2.04
N ARG A 69 1.39 4.72 -2.91
CA ARG A 69 0.24 5.65 -2.85
C ARG A 69 -1.12 4.96 -2.96
N ASP A 70 -1.25 3.89 -3.76
CA ASP A 70 -2.53 3.19 -3.91
C ASP A 70 -2.84 2.40 -2.63
N VAL A 71 -1.80 1.83 -1.99
CA VAL A 71 -1.91 1.16 -0.69
C VAL A 71 -2.27 2.15 0.42
N ALA A 72 -1.64 3.33 0.44
CA ALA A 72 -1.98 4.40 1.37
C ALA A 72 -3.43 4.87 1.19
N ALA A 73 -3.84 5.14 -0.06
CA ALA A 73 -5.21 5.53 -0.37
C ALA A 73 -6.24 4.51 0.10
N TRP A 74 -5.94 3.21 0.00
CA TRP A 74 -6.79 2.15 0.53
C TRP A 74 -6.83 2.14 2.07
N LEU A 75 -5.69 2.30 2.76
CA LEU A 75 -5.65 2.39 4.23
C LEU A 75 -6.49 3.56 4.76
N ILE A 76 -6.43 4.69 4.07
CA ILE A 76 -7.21 5.88 4.41
C ILE A 76 -8.70 5.59 4.31
N GLN A 77 -9.13 4.84 3.29
CA GLN A 77 -10.54 4.45 3.16
C GLN A 77 -11.01 3.51 4.28
N LEU A 78 -10.11 2.66 4.81
CA LEU A 78 -10.43 1.78 5.93
C LEU A 78 -10.47 2.48 7.28
N THR A 79 -9.75 3.59 7.42
CA THR A 79 -9.68 4.34 8.68
C THR A 79 -10.75 5.42 8.64
N PRO A 80 -11.89 5.29 9.36
CA PRO A 80 -12.86 6.37 9.43
C PRO A 80 -12.17 7.62 10.01
N PRO A 81 -12.43 8.83 9.47
CA PRO A 81 -11.91 10.04 10.07
C PRO A 81 -12.42 10.08 11.52
N SER A 82 -11.52 9.99 12.49
CA SER A 82 -11.90 10.24 13.89
C SER A 82 -12.42 11.68 13.98
N PRO A 83 -13.59 11.89 14.61
CA PRO A 83 -14.18 13.21 14.80
C PRO A 83 -13.34 14.11 15.71
#